data_AF-A0AAD0JE27-F1
#
_entry.id   AF-A0AAD0JE27-F1
#
_cell.length_a   1.000
_cell.length_b   1.000
_cell.length_c   1.000
_cell.angle_alpha   90.00
_cell.angle_beta   90.00
_cell.angle_gamma   90.00
#
_symmetry.space_group_name_H-M   'P 1'
#
loop_
_entity.id
_entity.type
_entity.pdbx_description
1 polymer ?
#
loop_
_entity_poly.entity_id
_entity_poly.type
_entity_poly.pdbx_seq_one_letter_code
_entity_poly.pdbx_strand_id
1 'polypeptide(L)'
;MREISGGTVFARYPRAVALLATAMILAAPSAMAARGDRQAAAEPARPAPVVRNTVDELKQLMDAQQLTELRTTYNGNYGASLLFNANTLTYYVALFQEKNFWRVIKTDAVDNAERVYRTFVQQTEQLAQVYIDTTRLEAGKRYTERLVAYNEERLRTLQQEMEQQQAQSAQVSAALQQAQQQAVSLSTDVQSTNSQLDALQRRIQILQAEQGNPELSLPKTDAASGAGAGGDGH
;
A
#
# COMPACT_ATOMS: atom_id res chain seq x y z
N MET A 1 52.54 -14.56 -23.90
CA MET A 1 52.53 -13.46 -24.87
C MET A 1 51.29 -12.61 -24.62
N ARG A 2 51.52 -11.33 -24.31
CA ARG A 2 50.60 -10.20 -24.06
C ARG A 2 49.76 -10.19 -22.77
N GLU A 3 50.38 -9.54 -21.79
CA GLU A 3 49.78 -8.70 -20.75
C GLU A 3 48.92 -7.57 -21.34
N ILE A 4 47.88 -7.15 -20.60
CA ILE A 4 47.50 -5.74 -20.49
C ILE A 4 47.21 -5.41 -19.02
N SER A 5 47.94 -4.39 -18.56
CA SER A 5 48.06 -3.90 -17.20
C SER A 5 46.99 -2.88 -16.80
N GLY A 6 46.83 -2.77 -15.48
CA GLY A 6 46.65 -1.51 -14.75
C GLY A 6 45.20 -1.04 -14.61
N GLY A 7 44.72 -0.59 -13.46
CA GLY A 7 45.40 -0.16 -12.25
C GLY A 7 44.43 0.78 -11.52
N THR A 8 44.23 0.53 -10.24
CA THR A 8 43.37 1.26 -9.31
C THR A 8 43.79 2.73 -9.13
N VAL A 9 42.86 3.58 -8.65
CA VAL A 9 42.98 4.35 -7.38
C VAL A 9 42.02 5.56 -7.41
N PHE A 10 41.08 5.56 -6.46
CA PHE A 10 40.27 6.71 -6.07
C PHE A 10 41.13 7.75 -5.35
N ALA A 11 41.14 9.00 -5.84
CA ALA A 11 41.79 10.12 -5.17
C ALA A 11 40.74 11.02 -4.47
N ARG A 12 40.73 10.94 -3.13
CA ARG A 12 40.27 11.99 -2.20
C ARG A 12 41.38 13.02 -2.08
N TYR A 13 41.08 14.33 -2.05
CA TYR A 13 41.93 15.36 -1.43
C TYR A 13 41.15 16.67 -1.17
N PRO A 14 41.64 17.58 -0.30
CA PRO A 14 40.85 18.09 0.83
C PRO A 14 40.71 19.63 0.83
N ARG A 15 39.95 20.11 1.83
CA ARG A 15 39.89 21.53 2.24
C ARG A 15 41.26 21.98 2.77
N ALA A 16 41.73 23.15 2.31
CA ALA A 16 42.82 23.89 2.93
C ALA A 16 42.37 25.33 3.21
N VAL A 17 42.46 25.70 4.49
CA VAL A 17 42.41 27.05 5.03
C VAL A 17 43.84 27.56 5.08
N ALA A 18 44.08 28.81 4.68
CA ALA A 18 45.27 29.57 5.07
C ALA A 18 44.97 31.07 5.11
N LEU A 19 44.95 31.62 6.32
CA LEU A 19 45.21 33.03 6.61
C LEU A 19 46.70 33.31 6.38
N LEU A 20 47.05 34.48 5.83
CA LEU A 20 47.77 35.52 6.60
C LEU A 20 47.89 36.84 5.82
N ALA A 21 47.79 37.93 6.58
CA ALA A 21 47.91 39.33 6.18
C ALA A 21 49.36 39.73 5.84
N THR A 22 49.53 40.86 5.13
CA THR A 22 50.45 41.97 5.50
C THR A 22 50.15 43.20 4.62
N ALA A 23 50.03 44.36 5.26
CA ALA A 23 49.88 45.69 4.66
C ALA A 23 51.23 46.31 4.30
N MET A 24 51.30 47.17 3.29
CA MET A 24 52.19 48.35 3.27
C MET A 24 51.83 49.32 2.13
N ILE A 25 51.99 50.59 2.48
CA ILE A 25 51.57 51.85 1.86
C ILE A 25 52.51 52.24 0.70
N LEU A 26 52.01 52.93 -0.34
CA LEU A 26 52.72 54.08 -0.93
C LEU A 26 51.89 54.85 -1.99
N ALA A 27 51.85 56.17 -1.75
CA ALA A 27 51.84 57.28 -2.71
C ALA A 27 50.61 57.50 -3.63
N ALA A 28 49.82 58.51 -3.25
CA ALA A 28 49.07 59.31 -4.20
C ALA A 28 49.99 60.39 -4.83
N PRO A 29 49.77 60.75 -6.09
CA PRO A 29 49.95 62.12 -6.53
C PRO A 29 48.60 62.76 -6.88
N SER A 30 48.34 63.88 -6.22
CA SER A 30 47.28 64.82 -6.53
C SER A 30 47.55 65.49 -7.88
N ALA A 31 46.69 65.26 -8.88
CA ALA A 31 46.64 66.09 -10.07
C ALA A 31 45.53 67.14 -9.89
N MET A 32 45.98 68.39 -9.75
CA MET A 32 45.13 69.56 -9.58
C MET A 32 44.54 70.00 -10.93
N ALA A 33 43.21 70.17 -10.93
CA ALA A 33 42.42 71.12 -11.72
C ALA A 33 42.49 71.08 -13.26
N ALA A 34 41.46 70.45 -13.85
CA ALA A 34 40.72 71.08 -14.94
C ALA A 34 39.31 71.38 -14.42
N ARG A 35 39.13 72.63 -13.99
CA ARG A 35 37.84 73.23 -13.60
C ARG A 35 36.99 73.36 -14.86
N GLY A 36 36.20 72.33 -15.15
CA GLY A 36 35.03 72.44 -16.00
C GLY A 36 33.81 72.36 -15.10
N ASP A 37 33.05 73.45 -15.02
CA ASP A 37 31.72 73.49 -14.42
C ASP A 37 30.84 72.38 -15.04
N ARG A 38 30.81 71.21 -14.39
CA ARG A 38 29.78 70.22 -14.59
C ARG A 38 29.04 70.13 -13.28
N GLN A 39 28.04 70.99 -13.17
CA GLN A 39 26.95 70.91 -12.22
C GLN A 39 26.54 69.44 -12.13
N ALA A 40 26.93 68.77 -11.05
CA ALA A 40 26.46 67.44 -10.73
C ALA A 40 24.97 67.60 -10.46
N ALA A 41 24.16 67.35 -11.49
CA ALA A 41 22.74 67.15 -11.32
C ALA A 41 22.61 66.02 -10.30
N ALA A 42 22.19 66.38 -9.10
CA ALA A 42 21.79 65.41 -8.09
C ALA A 42 20.71 64.54 -8.73
N GLU A 43 21.06 63.30 -9.08
CA GLU A 43 20.06 62.28 -9.37
C GLU A 43 19.13 62.22 -8.16
N PRO A 44 17.80 62.36 -8.34
CA PRO A 44 16.88 62.22 -7.24
C PRO A 44 17.06 60.80 -6.68
N ALA A 45 17.33 60.72 -5.37
CA ALA A 45 17.41 59.47 -4.64
C ALA A 45 16.15 58.65 -4.95
N ARG A 46 16.33 57.49 -5.58
CA ARG A 46 15.23 56.55 -5.84
C ARG A 46 14.65 56.14 -4.49
N PRO A 47 13.35 56.38 -4.22
CA PRO A 47 12.76 55.98 -2.95
C PRO A 47 12.88 54.45 -2.82
N ALA A 48 13.37 54.00 -1.66
CA ALA A 48 13.40 52.57 -1.33
C ALA A 48 11.97 52.02 -1.29
N PRO A 49 11.74 50.77 -1.74
CA PRO A 49 10.39 50.24 -1.89
C PRO A 49 9.74 50.04 -0.51
N VAL A 50 8.67 50.79 -0.26
CA VAL A 50 7.83 50.69 0.94
C VAL A 50 6.84 49.53 0.78
N VAL A 51 7.35 48.31 0.70
CA VAL A 51 6.58 47.10 0.27
C VAL A 51 5.35 46.83 1.14
N ARG A 52 5.43 47.09 2.44
CA ARG A 52 4.34 46.78 3.40
C ARG A 52 3.16 47.74 3.27
N ASN A 53 3.41 49.04 3.12
CA ASN A 53 2.34 50.02 2.96
C ASN A 53 1.60 49.88 1.62
N THR A 54 2.28 49.41 0.57
CA THR A 54 1.64 49.22 -0.74
C THR A 54 0.66 48.04 -0.75
N VAL A 55 0.87 47.02 0.09
CA VAL A 55 -0.07 45.90 0.23
C VAL A 55 -1.38 46.35 0.88
N ASP A 56 -1.29 47.13 1.96
CA ASP A 56 -2.47 47.62 2.67
C ASP A 56 -3.25 48.65 1.82
N GLU A 57 -2.53 49.54 1.12
CA GLU A 57 -3.12 50.44 0.11
C GLU A 57 -3.86 49.65 -0.97
N LEU A 58 -3.25 48.60 -1.51
CA LEU A 58 -3.88 47.75 -2.52
C LEU A 58 -5.18 47.13 -1.99
N LYS A 59 -5.17 46.57 -0.78
CA LYS A 59 -6.36 45.97 -0.16
C LYS A 59 -7.48 46.99 -0.02
N GLN A 60 -7.19 48.17 0.50
CA GLN A 60 -8.20 49.24 0.63
C GLN A 60 -8.79 49.64 -0.72
N LEU A 61 -7.96 49.74 -1.77
CA LEU A 61 -8.43 50.05 -3.12
C LEU A 61 -9.25 48.91 -3.73
N MET A 62 -8.93 47.65 -3.43
CA MET A 62 -9.72 46.49 -3.83
C MET A 62 -11.09 46.47 -3.13
N ASP A 63 -11.12 46.72 -1.82
CA ASP A 63 -12.36 46.77 -1.03
C ASP A 63 -13.27 47.92 -1.49
N ALA A 64 -12.67 49.05 -1.85
CA ALA A 64 -13.37 50.21 -2.42
C ALA A 64 -13.75 50.03 -3.90
N GLN A 65 -13.43 48.89 -4.52
CA GLN A 65 -13.68 48.59 -5.94
C GLN A 65 -13.10 49.64 -6.90
N GLN A 66 -11.95 50.23 -6.56
CA GLN A 66 -11.30 51.30 -7.33
C GLN A 66 -10.25 50.79 -8.32
N LEU A 67 -10.13 49.47 -8.47
CA LEU A 67 -9.14 48.83 -9.31
C LEU A 67 -9.82 48.06 -10.43
N THR A 68 -9.33 48.27 -11.64
CA THR A 68 -9.67 47.44 -12.80
C THR A 68 -8.57 46.39 -12.97
N GLU A 69 -8.95 45.12 -13.02
CA GLU A 69 -8.03 44.05 -13.35
C GLU A 69 -7.73 44.06 -14.85
N LEU A 70 -6.47 44.27 -15.21
CA LEU A 70 -6.04 44.23 -16.60
C LEU A 70 -5.65 42.81 -17.00
N ARG A 71 -4.90 42.11 -16.13
CA ARG A 71 -4.45 40.72 -16.34
C ARG A 71 -4.20 40.05 -15.00
N THR A 72 -4.51 38.75 -14.92
CA THR A 72 -4.09 37.88 -13.81
C THR A 72 -3.66 36.52 -14.35
N THR A 73 -2.58 35.99 -13.78
CA THR A 73 -2.08 34.63 -14.04
C THR A 73 -2.07 33.85 -12.74
N TYR A 74 -2.53 32.59 -12.82
CA TYR A 74 -2.48 31.63 -11.72
C TYR A 74 -1.58 30.45 -12.09
N ASN A 75 -0.66 30.12 -11.19
CA ASN A 75 0.23 28.97 -11.26
C ASN A 75 0.08 28.17 -9.97
N GLY A 76 -0.75 27.12 -10.00
CA GLY A 76 -1.17 26.41 -8.80
C GLY A 76 -1.80 27.38 -7.81
N ASN A 77 -1.17 27.54 -6.65
CA ASN A 77 -1.66 28.39 -5.59
C ASN A 77 -1.04 29.81 -5.56
N TYR A 78 -0.07 30.05 -6.44
CA TYR A 78 0.58 31.35 -6.60
C TYR A 78 -0.02 32.08 -7.79
N GLY A 79 0.01 33.41 -7.76
CA GLY A 79 -0.44 34.21 -8.89
C GLY A 79 0.13 35.61 -8.91
N ALA A 80 -0.03 36.23 -10.07
CA ALA A 80 0.38 37.60 -10.31
C ALA A 80 -0.76 38.36 -10.99
N SER A 81 -1.05 39.57 -10.51
CA SER A 81 -2.08 40.45 -11.08
C SER A 81 -1.48 41.79 -11.48
N LEU A 82 -1.94 42.30 -12.62
CA LEU A 82 -1.75 43.67 -13.07
C LEU A 82 -3.08 44.39 -12.97
N LEU A 83 -3.13 45.37 -12.07
CA LEU A 83 -4.32 46.12 -11.71
C LEU A 83 -4.10 47.60 -12.05
N PHE A 84 -5.16 48.32 -12.36
CA PHE A 84 -5.12 49.73 -12.73
C PHE A 84 -6.15 50.55 -11.97
N ASN A 85 -5.72 51.64 -11.37
CA ASN A 85 -6.59 52.64 -10.76
C ASN A 85 -6.79 53.80 -11.75
N ALA A 86 -8.00 53.92 -12.30
CA ALA A 86 -8.31 54.96 -13.28
C ALA A 86 -8.35 56.38 -12.68
N ASN A 87 -8.66 56.50 -11.39
CA ASN A 87 -8.73 57.80 -10.71
C ASN A 87 -7.33 58.43 -10.53
N THR A 88 -6.32 57.59 -10.32
CA THR A 88 -4.93 58.03 -10.08
C THR A 88 -3.98 57.68 -11.21
N LEU A 89 -4.47 57.10 -12.31
CA LEU A 89 -3.69 56.60 -13.45
C LEU A 89 -2.48 55.76 -13.02
N THR A 90 -2.68 54.94 -11.98
CA THR A 90 -1.61 54.18 -11.33
C THR A 90 -1.82 52.68 -11.53
N TYR A 91 -0.75 51.98 -11.87
CA TYR A 91 -0.69 50.53 -11.95
C TYR A 91 -0.23 49.93 -10.64
N TYR A 92 -0.86 48.82 -10.26
CA TYR A 92 -0.48 47.98 -9.13
C TYR A 92 -0.19 46.58 -9.66
N VAL A 93 1.04 46.12 -9.47
CA VAL A 93 1.45 44.76 -9.82
C VAL A 93 1.63 43.97 -8.55
N ALA A 94 0.85 42.91 -8.39
CA ALA A 94 0.77 42.17 -7.16
C ALA A 94 1.19 40.72 -7.35
N LEU A 95 2.00 40.20 -6.44
CA LEU A 95 2.32 38.78 -6.28
C LEU A 95 1.51 38.26 -5.08
N PHE A 96 0.82 37.13 -5.24
CA PHE A 96 -0.05 36.57 -4.21
C PHE A 96 0.01 35.05 -4.12
N GLN A 97 -0.44 34.53 -2.98
CA GLN A 97 -0.71 33.10 -2.74
C GLN A 97 -2.08 32.97 -2.04
N GLU A 98 -3.02 32.16 -2.54
CA GLU A 98 -4.36 32.00 -1.92
C GLU A 98 -5.08 33.34 -1.67
N LYS A 99 -4.88 34.34 -2.55
CA LYS A 99 -5.38 35.73 -2.39
C LYS A 99 -4.67 36.56 -1.31
N ASN A 100 -3.64 36.03 -0.67
CA ASN A 100 -2.76 36.79 0.22
C ASN A 100 -1.69 37.50 -0.59
N PHE A 101 -1.80 38.82 -0.70
CA PHE A 101 -0.77 39.67 -1.31
C PHE A 101 0.41 39.84 -0.35
N TRP A 102 1.59 39.49 -0.82
CA TRP A 102 2.84 39.54 -0.04
C TRP A 102 3.89 40.43 -0.70
N ARG A 103 3.68 40.82 -1.95
CA ARG A 103 4.48 41.85 -2.63
C ARG A 103 3.62 42.62 -3.62
N VAL A 104 3.63 43.95 -3.52
CA VAL A 104 2.94 44.83 -4.46
C VAL A 104 3.90 45.93 -4.90
N ILE A 105 3.92 46.22 -6.20
CA ILE A 105 4.69 47.30 -6.80
C ILE A 105 3.71 48.26 -7.46
N LYS A 106 3.84 49.54 -7.10
CA LYS A 106 3.05 50.65 -7.64
C LYS A 106 3.88 51.43 -8.65
N THR A 107 3.32 51.78 -9.78
CA THR A 107 3.99 52.59 -10.81
C THR A 107 2.97 53.29 -11.70
N ASP A 108 3.28 54.48 -12.18
CA ASP A 108 2.52 55.23 -13.19
C ASP A 108 2.93 54.87 -14.64
N ALA A 109 4.14 54.34 -14.82
CA ALA A 109 4.66 53.92 -16.11
C ALA A 109 4.16 52.52 -16.54
N VAL A 110 3.40 52.46 -17.64
CA VAL A 110 2.84 51.22 -18.21
C VAL A 110 3.92 50.18 -18.55
N ASP A 111 5.03 50.61 -19.16
CA ASP A 111 6.13 49.70 -19.55
C ASP A 111 6.79 49.04 -18.34
N ASN A 112 6.86 49.78 -17.22
CA ASN A 112 7.40 49.26 -15.98
C ASN A 112 6.43 48.26 -15.34
N ALA A 113 5.13 48.57 -15.32
CA ALA A 113 4.10 47.68 -14.81
C ALA A 113 4.10 46.33 -15.55
N GLU A 114 4.10 46.38 -16.88
CA GLU A 114 4.16 45.19 -17.74
C GLU A 114 5.44 44.37 -17.53
N ARG A 115 6.59 45.03 -17.35
CA ARG A 115 7.86 44.35 -17.05
C ARG A 115 7.82 43.64 -15.70
N VAL A 116 7.39 44.34 -14.64
CA VAL A 116 7.28 43.78 -13.29
C VAL A 116 6.28 42.62 -13.27
N TYR A 117 5.15 42.76 -13.97
CA TYR A 117 4.15 41.71 -14.11
C TYR A 117 4.74 40.44 -14.70
N ARG A 118 5.45 40.53 -15.84
CA ARG A 118 6.12 39.37 -16.44
C ARG A 118 7.15 38.73 -15.49
N THR A 119 7.90 39.54 -14.75
CA THR A 119 8.83 39.02 -13.73
C THR A 119 8.10 38.28 -12.61
N PHE A 120 6.96 38.80 -12.14
CA PHE A 120 6.15 38.12 -11.13
C PHE A 120 5.55 36.82 -11.66
N VAL A 121 5.05 36.80 -12.90
CA VAL A 121 4.59 35.56 -13.55
C VAL A 121 5.69 34.50 -13.53
N GLN A 122 6.90 34.83 -13.98
CA GLN A 122 8.05 33.91 -13.95
C GLN A 122 8.41 33.43 -12.52
N GLN A 123 8.29 34.31 -11.52
CA GLN A 123 8.47 33.91 -10.12
C GLN A 123 7.38 32.95 -9.64
N THR A 124 6.12 33.18 -10.01
CA THR A 124 5.02 32.28 -9.64
C THR A 124 5.17 30.90 -10.26
N GLU A 125 5.69 30.78 -11.48
CA GLU A 125 5.98 29.48 -12.13
C GLU A 125 6.96 28.67 -11.29
N GLN A 126 8.06 29.30 -10.85
CA GLN A 126 9.09 28.64 -10.03
C GLN A 126 8.55 28.21 -8.65
N LEU A 127 7.81 29.10 -7.98
CA LEU A 127 7.20 28.80 -6.68
C LEU A 127 6.15 27.69 -6.78
N ALA A 128 5.35 27.72 -7.84
CA ALA A 128 4.31 26.72 -8.08
C ALA A 128 4.89 25.34 -8.43
N GLN A 129 6.06 25.29 -9.07
CA GLN A 129 6.66 24.02 -9.49
C GLN A 129 6.85 23.08 -8.29
N VAL A 130 7.35 23.58 -7.16
CA VAL A 130 7.53 22.79 -5.93
C VAL A 130 6.19 22.24 -5.41
N TYR A 131 5.16 23.08 -5.40
CA TYR A 131 3.82 22.69 -4.97
C TYR A 131 3.21 21.63 -5.91
N ILE A 132 3.34 21.83 -7.22
CA ILE A 132 2.84 20.91 -8.24
C ILE A 132 3.53 19.55 -8.11
N ASP A 133 4.85 19.53 -7.95
CA ASP A 133 5.62 18.29 -7.81
C ASP A 133 5.27 17.56 -6.52
N THR A 134 5.13 18.29 -5.42
CA THR A 134 4.69 17.71 -4.14
C THR A 134 3.29 17.10 -4.26
N THR A 135 2.36 17.82 -4.88
CA THR A 135 0.98 17.34 -5.08
C THR A 135 0.95 16.05 -5.92
N ARG A 136 1.74 15.99 -7.00
CA ARG A 136 1.87 14.80 -7.84
C ARG A 136 2.48 13.63 -7.08
N LEU A 137 3.54 13.88 -6.31
CA LEU A 137 4.21 12.85 -5.53
C LEU A 137 3.30 12.28 -4.45
N GLU A 138 2.56 13.13 -3.75
CA GLU A 138 1.61 12.72 -2.71
C GLU A 138 0.44 11.90 -3.29
N ALA A 139 -0.06 12.28 -4.47
CA ALA A 139 -1.04 11.48 -5.20
C ALA A 139 -0.48 10.10 -5.61
N GLY A 140 0.77 10.07 -6.09
CA GLY A 140 1.48 8.84 -6.43
C GLY A 140 1.65 7.92 -5.21
N LYS A 141 2.05 8.47 -4.06
CA LYS A 141 2.15 7.74 -2.78
C LYS A 141 0.82 7.11 -2.40
N ARG A 142 -0.27 7.88 -2.39
CA ARG A 142 -1.62 7.38 -2.07
C ARG A 142 -2.11 6.31 -3.05
N TYR A 143 -1.72 6.39 -4.31
CA TYR A 143 -2.05 5.35 -5.29
C TYR A 143 -1.31 4.05 -4.97
N THR A 144 -0.01 4.11 -4.74
CA THR A 144 0.80 2.93 -4.39
C THR A 144 0.37 2.31 -3.07
N GLU A 145 0.05 3.11 -2.05
CA GLU A 145 -0.47 2.62 -0.76
C GLU A 145 -1.76 1.82 -0.94
N ARG A 146 -2.68 2.29 -1.79
CA ARG A 146 -3.90 1.54 -2.13
C ARG A 146 -3.60 0.22 -2.85
N LEU A 147 -2.63 0.22 -3.76
CA LEU A 147 -2.22 -0.99 -4.46
C LEU A 147 -1.59 -2.02 -3.52
N VAL A 148 -0.76 -1.57 -2.57
CA VAL A 148 -0.20 -2.44 -1.52
C VAL A 148 -1.32 -3.05 -0.68
N ALA A 149 -2.23 -2.23 -0.15
CA ALA A 149 -3.35 -2.70 0.67
C ALA A 149 -4.21 -3.74 -0.06
N TYR A 150 -4.49 -3.51 -1.35
CA TYR A 150 -5.22 -4.46 -2.19
C TYR A 150 -4.48 -5.80 -2.35
N ASN A 151 -3.16 -5.77 -2.57
CA ASN A 151 -2.37 -7.00 -2.71
C ASN A 151 -2.22 -7.74 -1.37
N GLU A 152 -2.12 -7.02 -0.25
CA GLU A 152 -2.11 -7.63 1.09
C GLU A 152 -3.43 -8.34 1.39
N GLU A 153 -4.57 -7.73 1.06
CA GLU A 153 -5.88 -8.36 1.18
C GLU A 153 -5.95 -9.63 0.33
N ARG A 154 -5.56 -9.53 -0.95
CA ARG A 154 -5.50 -10.69 -1.85
C ARG A 154 -4.61 -11.80 -1.32
N LEU A 155 -3.44 -11.46 -0.76
CA LEU A 155 -2.54 -12.43 -0.15
C LEU A 155 -3.18 -13.14 1.04
N ARG A 156 -3.87 -12.40 1.92
CA ARG A 156 -4.59 -12.99 3.07
C ARG A 156 -5.68 -13.95 2.62
N THR A 157 -6.48 -13.57 1.62
CA THR A 157 -7.50 -14.46 1.05
C THR A 157 -6.89 -15.74 0.50
N LEU A 158 -5.83 -15.63 -0.30
CA LEU A 158 -5.14 -16.81 -0.85
C LEU A 158 -4.54 -17.72 0.24
N GLN A 159 -4.01 -17.14 1.32
CA GLN A 159 -3.52 -17.91 2.46
C GLN A 159 -4.65 -18.66 3.15
N GLN A 160 -5.79 -18.00 3.41
CA GLN A 160 -6.96 -18.62 4.01
C GLN A 160 -7.54 -19.74 3.14
N GLU A 161 -7.61 -19.55 1.83
CA GLU A 161 -8.04 -20.58 0.88
C GLU A 161 -7.10 -21.79 0.92
N MET A 162 -5.78 -21.56 0.96
CA MET A 162 -4.80 -22.65 1.06
C MET A 162 -4.94 -23.43 2.37
N GLU A 163 -5.10 -22.74 3.50
CA GLU A 163 -5.31 -23.38 4.81
C GLU A 163 -6.58 -24.23 4.84
N GLN A 164 -7.67 -23.72 4.25
CA GLN A 164 -8.93 -24.46 4.12
C GLN A 164 -8.77 -25.71 3.24
N GLN A 165 -8.08 -25.59 2.10
CA GLN A 165 -7.81 -26.72 1.21
C GLN A 165 -6.98 -27.81 1.91
N GLN A 166 -5.95 -27.41 2.67
CA GLN A 166 -5.14 -28.36 3.44
C GLN A 166 -5.97 -29.06 4.52
N ALA A 167 -6.80 -28.32 5.26
CA ALA A 167 -7.70 -28.89 6.27
C ALA A 167 -8.70 -29.88 5.66
N GLN A 168 -9.31 -29.54 4.52
CA GLN A 168 -10.21 -30.43 3.79
C GLN A 168 -9.51 -31.70 3.32
N SER A 169 -8.31 -31.57 2.73
CA SER A 169 -7.50 -32.72 2.31
C SER A 169 -7.18 -33.65 3.49
N ALA A 170 -6.80 -33.09 4.64
CA ALA A 170 -6.52 -33.86 5.85
C ALA A 170 -7.77 -34.62 6.34
N GLN A 171 -8.94 -33.95 6.36
CA GLN A 171 -10.21 -34.57 6.75
C GLN A 171 -10.60 -35.73 5.82
N VAL A 172 -10.51 -35.54 4.50
CA VAL A 172 -10.82 -36.60 3.52
C VAL A 172 -9.85 -37.78 3.70
N SER A 173 -8.57 -37.50 3.91
CA SER A 173 -7.58 -38.56 4.13
C SER A 173 -7.87 -39.38 5.40
N ALA A 174 -8.27 -38.72 6.50
CA ALA A 174 -8.64 -39.38 7.74
C ALA A 174 -9.93 -40.20 7.59
N ALA A 175 -10.94 -39.67 6.90
CA ALA A 175 -12.19 -40.38 6.63
C ALA A 175 -11.95 -41.63 5.77
N LEU A 176 -11.08 -41.55 4.76
CA LEU A 176 -10.69 -42.70 3.94
C LEU A 176 -9.97 -43.78 4.75
N GLN A 177 -9.06 -43.40 5.63
CA GLN A 177 -8.38 -44.35 6.52
C GLN A 177 -9.38 -45.05 7.47
N GLN A 178 -10.31 -44.29 8.03
CA GLN A 178 -11.35 -44.85 8.89
C GLN A 178 -12.28 -45.81 8.12
N ALA A 179 -12.71 -45.43 6.91
CA ALA A 179 -13.54 -46.28 6.06
C ALA A 179 -12.83 -47.58 5.67
N GLN A 180 -11.52 -47.52 5.40
CA GLN A 180 -10.70 -48.72 5.14
C GLN A 180 -10.65 -49.64 6.37
N GLN A 181 -10.44 -49.09 7.57
CA GLN A 181 -10.44 -49.88 8.82
C GLN A 181 -11.80 -50.56 9.05
N GLN A 182 -12.91 -49.84 8.83
CA GLN A 182 -14.27 -50.38 8.92
C GLN A 182 -14.54 -51.48 7.89
N ALA A 183 -14.04 -51.33 6.66
CA ALA A 183 -14.17 -52.35 5.63
C ALA A 183 -13.42 -53.64 6.02
N VAL A 184 -12.22 -53.51 6.61
CA VAL A 184 -11.44 -54.67 7.10
C VAL A 184 -12.14 -55.37 8.27
N SER A 185 -12.68 -54.62 9.24
CA SER A 185 -13.42 -55.22 10.36
C SER A 185 -14.68 -55.94 9.89
N LEU A 186 -15.46 -55.30 9.00
CA LEU A 186 -16.69 -55.90 8.47
C LEU A 186 -16.41 -57.17 7.65
N SER A 187 -15.34 -57.17 6.86
CA SER A 187 -14.90 -58.38 6.13
C SER A 187 -14.57 -59.53 7.09
N THR A 188 -13.87 -59.21 8.19
CA THR A 188 -13.54 -60.18 9.24
C THR A 188 -14.80 -60.72 9.93
N ASP A 189 -15.76 -59.84 10.24
CA ASP A 189 -17.04 -60.21 10.86
C ASP A 189 -17.87 -61.13 9.96
N VAL A 190 -17.95 -60.80 8.66
CA VAL A 190 -18.64 -61.64 7.66
C VAL A 190 -17.98 -63.02 7.55
N GLN A 191 -16.65 -63.11 7.51
CA GLN A 191 -15.94 -64.39 7.48
C GLN A 191 -16.22 -65.22 8.74
N SER A 192 -16.24 -64.59 9.91
CA SER A 192 -16.55 -65.25 11.18
C SER A 192 -17.99 -65.78 11.23
N THR A 193 -18.95 -65.00 10.74
CA THR A 193 -20.38 -65.34 10.73
C THR A 193 -20.68 -66.48 9.77
N ASN A 194 -20.06 -66.48 8.57
CA ASN A 194 -20.19 -67.59 7.63
C ASN A 194 -19.65 -68.90 8.22
N SER A 195 -18.49 -68.83 8.90
CA SER A 195 -17.90 -70.00 9.57
C SER A 195 -18.83 -70.57 10.65
N GLN A 196 -19.55 -69.71 11.37
CA GLN A 196 -20.55 -70.12 12.36
C GLN A 196 -21.78 -70.76 11.69
N LEU A 197 -22.28 -70.18 10.59
CA LEU A 197 -23.40 -70.75 9.82
C LEU A 197 -23.05 -72.16 9.30
N ASP A 198 -21.87 -72.35 8.73
CA ASP A 198 -21.39 -73.64 8.23
C ASP A 198 -21.30 -74.69 9.35
N ALA A 199 -20.86 -74.30 10.54
CA ALA A 199 -20.83 -75.17 11.71
C ALA A 199 -22.25 -75.57 12.18
N LEU A 200 -23.18 -74.62 12.18
CA LEU A 200 -24.58 -74.83 12.53
C LEU A 200 -25.29 -75.76 11.55
N GLN A 201 -25.10 -75.55 10.24
CA GLN A 201 -25.66 -76.41 9.20
C GLN A 201 -25.15 -77.85 9.29
N ARG A 202 -23.84 -78.05 9.52
CA ARG A 202 -23.29 -79.39 9.75
C ARG A 202 -23.95 -80.09 10.95
N ARG A 203 -24.20 -79.35 12.04
CA ARG A 203 -24.86 -79.89 13.22
C ARG A 203 -26.33 -80.26 12.96
N ILE A 204 -27.05 -79.44 12.19
CA ILE A 204 -28.43 -79.76 11.76
C ILE A 204 -28.44 -81.04 10.93
N GLN A 205 -27.53 -81.20 9.97
CA GLN A 205 -27.45 -82.41 9.13
C GLN A 205 -27.19 -83.67 9.95
N ILE A 206 -26.30 -83.60 10.96
CA ILE A 206 -26.04 -84.71 11.88
C ILE A 206 -27.32 -85.08 12.64
N LEU A 207 -28.01 -84.10 13.23
CA LEU A 207 -29.26 -84.32 13.97
C LEU A 207 -30.38 -84.88 13.08
N GLN A 208 -30.46 -84.44 11.82
CA GLN A 208 -31.43 -84.97 10.85
C GLN A 208 -31.12 -86.42 10.46
N ALA A 209 -29.83 -86.77 10.31
CA ALA A 209 -29.42 -88.15 10.05
C ALA A 209 -29.74 -89.08 11.24
N GLU A 210 -29.66 -88.58 12.47
CA GLU A 210 -30.06 -89.32 13.67
C GLU A 210 -31.60 -89.52 13.75
N GLN A 211 -32.40 -88.54 13.34
CA GLN A 211 -33.87 -88.64 13.33
C GLN A 211 -34.43 -89.44 12.14
N GLY A 212 -33.76 -89.42 10.99
CA GLY A 212 -34.11 -90.19 9.80
C GLY A 212 -33.74 -91.67 9.88
N ASN A 213 -33.19 -92.13 11.00
CA ASN A 213 -32.81 -93.52 11.23
C ASN A 213 -34.01 -94.28 11.83
N PRO A 214 -34.69 -95.19 11.09
CA PRO A 214 -35.95 -95.83 11.50
C PRO A 214 -35.84 -96.90 12.61
N GLU A 215 -34.75 -96.93 13.38
CA GLU A 215 -34.44 -97.98 14.38
C GLU A 215 -34.79 -97.59 15.83
N LEU A 216 -35.79 -96.73 16.04
CA LEU A 216 -36.25 -96.32 17.38
C LEU A 216 -37.76 -96.47 17.62
N SER A 217 -38.45 -97.34 16.86
CA SER A 217 -39.70 -97.93 17.37
C SER A 217 -39.36 -98.96 18.45
N LEU A 218 -39.54 -98.51 19.70
CA LEU A 218 -39.26 -99.14 20.98
C LEU A 218 -39.81 -100.58 21.16
N PRO A 219 -39.22 -101.35 22.10
CA PRO A 219 -39.48 -102.77 22.35
C PRO A 219 -40.80 -103.01 23.11
N LYS A 220 -41.43 -104.17 22.88
CA LYS A 220 -42.51 -104.69 23.75
C LYS A 220 -42.04 -105.93 24.53
N THR A 221 -41.73 -105.66 25.79
CA THR A 221 -41.89 -106.42 27.05
C THR A 221 -42.24 -107.91 27.05
N ASP A 222 -41.56 -108.60 27.98
CA ASP A 222 -41.53 -110.03 28.31
C ASP A 222 -42.82 -110.68 28.88
N ALA A 223 -42.87 -112.00 28.65
CA ALA A 223 -43.30 -113.12 29.52
C ALA A 223 -44.77 -113.31 29.97
N ALA A 224 -45.34 -114.49 29.61
CA ALA A 224 -46.28 -115.24 30.44
C ALA A 224 -46.37 -116.71 30.03
N SER A 225 -45.94 -117.63 30.91
CA SER A 225 -46.81 -118.67 31.49
C SER A 225 -45.98 -119.65 32.34
N GLY A 226 -46.08 -119.50 33.66
CA GLY A 226 -45.76 -120.53 34.62
C GLY A 226 -46.88 -121.57 34.74
N ALA A 227 -46.51 -122.75 35.23
CA ALA A 227 -47.37 -123.87 35.55
C ALA A 227 -48.30 -123.59 36.75
N GLY A 228 -49.50 -124.17 36.71
CA GLY A 228 -50.40 -124.35 37.85
C GLY A 228 -50.87 -125.81 37.91
N ALA A 229 -50.61 -126.45 39.05
CA ALA A 229 -50.92 -127.85 39.35
C ALA A 229 -52.33 -128.04 39.93
N GLY A 230 -52.87 -129.26 39.85
CA GLY A 230 -54.05 -129.69 40.61
C GLY A 230 -54.17 -131.22 40.65
N GLY A 231 -54.00 -131.81 41.84
CA GLY A 231 -54.28 -133.20 42.16
C GLY A 231 -54.56 -133.36 43.66
N ASP A 232 -55.73 -133.93 43.95
CA ASP A 232 -56.40 -134.37 45.20
C ASP A 232 -55.77 -134.24 46.60
N GLY A 233 -56.66 -134.01 47.57
CA GLY A 233 -56.50 -134.27 49.00
C GLY A 233 -57.73 -135.00 49.57
N HIS A 234 -57.47 -135.84 50.58
CA HIS A 234 -58.39 -136.58 51.46
C HIS A 234 -59.52 -135.73 52.07
#